data_AF-A0ABD2FUW3-F1
#
_entry.id   AF-A0ABD2FUW3-F1
#
_cell.length_a   1.000
_cell.length_b   1.000
_cell.length_c   1.000
_cell.angle_alpha   90.00
_cell.angle_beta   90.00
_cell.angle_gamma   90.00
#
_symmetry.space_group_name_H-M   'P 1'
#
loop_
_entity.id
_entity.type
_entity.pdbx_description
1 polymer ?
#
loop_
_entity_poly.entity_id
_entity_poly.type
_entity_poly.pdbx_seq_one_letter_code
_entity_poly.pdbx_strand_id
1 'polypeptide(L)'
;MTDSEVSLLLHCAAWRGLLQAQVQVELSERFNRQTDPAVDHHIEEVWTKRVSKEPWLFNGSKFRLHSFCLSSSSVSHEPPARQRMEKSCITHSLHDAAQSSLDRGSRAVNQVESADSVSALSPASSMFSNNADDPEPLLTLRLGLTCYKDYLGTNWSCRVAELRQRGEAEFGDALALLAQPLGVGGVLCTADGQVVLIRRSQKVAEAGGLLDIPGGAPRAEGGV
;
A
#
# COMPACT_ATOMS: atom_id res chain seq x y z
N MET A 1 22.73 -11.46 5.10
CA MET A 1 22.26 -10.30 5.88
C MET A 1 21.04 -9.77 5.18
N THR A 2 19.90 -9.72 5.84
CA THR A 2 18.70 -9.05 5.34
C THR A 2 18.82 -7.56 5.67
N ASP A 3 18.41 -6.70 4.75
CA ASP A 3 18.33 -5.26 5.01
C ASP A 3 17.11 -5.00 5.90
N SER A 4 17.31 -4.40 7.08
CA SER A 4 16.22 -4.13 8.02
C SER A 4 15.42 -2.87 7.68
N GLU A 5 15.90 -2.03 6.77
CA GLU A 5 15.24 -0.78 6.38
C GLU A 5 14.22 -0.98 5.25
N VAL A 6 14.27 -2.14 4.56
CA VAL A 6 13.42 -2.42 3.39
C VAL A 6 12.68 -3.75 3.54
N SER A 7 11.36 -3.69 3.46
CA SER A 7 10.48 -4.86 3.40
C SER A 7 9.81 -4.97 2.03
N LEU A 8 9.84 -6.15 1.42
CA LEU A 8 9.17 -6.43 0.16
C LEU A 8 7.71 -6.80 0.40
N LEU A 9 6.80 -5.92 -0.01
CA LEU A 9 5.35 -6.12 0.16
C LEU A 9 4.75 -7.00 -0.95
N LEU A 10 5.12 -6.73 -2.20
CA LEU A 10 4.59 -7.39 -3.39
C LEU A 10 5.71 -7.68 -4.38
N HIS A 11 5.76 -8.91 -4.90
CA HIS A 11 6.73 -9.32 -5.91
C HIS A 11 6.02 -9.78 -7.19
N CYS A 12 6.14 -9.00 -8.27
CA CYS A 12 5.44 -9.26 -9.53
C CYS A 12 6.27 -10.03 -10.58
N ALA A 13 7.40 -10.64 -10.21
CA ALA A 13 8.28 -11.29 -11.20
C ALA A 13 7.64 -12.49 -11.91
N ALA A 14 6.67 -13.17 -11.27
CA ALA A 14 5.93 -14.26 -11.90
C ALA A 14 5.21 -13.82 -13.20
N TRP A 15 4.86 -12.54 -13.30
CA TRP A 15 4.22 -11.94 -14.48
C TRP A 15 5.21 -11.18 -15.38
N ARG A 16 6.51 -11.16 -15.04
CA ARG A 16 7.55 -10.32 -15.68
C ARG A 16 7.22 -8.82 -15.61
N GLY A 17 6.57 -8.41 -14.51
CA GLY A 17 5.96 -7.09 -14.37
C GLY A 17 4.48 -7.12 -14.78
N LEU A 18 3.73 -6.12 -14.33
CA LEU A 18 2.32 -5.96 -14.69
C LEU A 18 2.17 -4.78 -15.64
N LEU A 19 1.38 -4.97 -16.70
CA LEU A 19 0.95 -3.88 -17.57
C LEU A 19 -0.10 -3.03 -16.86
N GLN A 20 -0.23 -1.77 -17.26
CA GLN A 20 -1.24 -0.86 -16.71
C GLN A 20 -2.66 -1.43 -16.78
N ALA A 21 -3.02 -2.09 -17.88
CA ALA A 21 -4.34 -2.71 -18.06
C ALA A 21 -4.61 -3.89 -17.10
N GLN A 22 -3.56 -4.46 -16.50
CA GLN A 22 -3.66 -5.57 -15.53
C GLN A 22 -3.75 -5.08 -14.08
N VAL A 23 -3.68 -3.76 -13.85
CA VAL A 23 -3.74 -3.14 -12.53
C VAL A 23 -5.00 -2.30 -12.43
N GLN A 24 -5.87 -2.65 -11.50
CA GLN A 24 -7.02 -1.85 -11.09
C GLN A 24 -6.67 -1.03 -9.85
N VAL A 25 -7.26 0.16 -9.75
CA VAL A 25 -7.20 1.00 -8.55
C VAL A 25 -8.59 1.11 -7.95
N GLU A 26 -8.67 0.94 -6.64
CA GLU A 26 -9.84 1.18 -5.83
C GLU A 26 -9.55 2.37 -4.90
N LEU A 27 -10.00 3.56 -5.29
CA LEU A 27 -9.81 4.79 -4.53
C LEU A 27 -11.03 5.07 -3.64
N SER A 28 -10.85 5.17 -2.33
CA SER A 28 -11.96 5.43 -1.41
C SER A 28 -11.47 6.05 -0.10
N GLU A 29 -12.29 6.90 0.52
CA GLU A 29 -12.01 7.50 1.82
C GLU A 29 -11.87 6.47 2.95
N ARG A 30 -12.46 5.27 2.81
CA ARG A 30 -12.28 4.17 3.76
C ARG A 30 -10.84 3.66 3.85
N PHE A 31 -10.01 4.02 2.87
CA PHE A 31 -8.60 3.69 2.82
C PHE A 31 -7.70 4.84 3.28
N ASN A 32 -8.29 5.95 3.74
CA ASN A 32 -7.56 7.05 4.37
C ASN A 32 -6.96 6.62 5.72
N ARG A 33 -6.10 7.48 6.25
CA ARG A 33 -5.61 7.36 7.63
C ARG A 33 -6.79 7.46 8.61
N GLN A 34 -6.78 6.65 9.66
CA GLN A 34 -7.73 6.79 10.77
C GLN A 34 -7.51 8.13 11.48
N THR A 35 -8.62 8.84 11.73
CA THR A 35 -8.60 10.13 12.43
C THR A 35 -8.59 9.92 13.93
N ASP A 36 -7.77 10.72 14.62
CA ASP A 36 -7.66 10.75 16.08
C ASP A 36 -7.42 12.20 16.49
N PRO A 37 -8.26 12.80 17.35
CA PRO A 37 -8.14 14.22 17.69
C PRO A 37 -6.78 14.64 18.24
N ALA A 38 -6.11 13.77 19.02
CA ALA A 38 -4.81 14.09 19.59
C ALA A 38 -3.70 14.00 18.54
N VAL A 39 -3.79 13.05 17.61
CA VAL A 39 -2.88 12.94 16.46
C VAL A 39 -3.07 14.12 15.52
N ASP A 40 -4.32 14.47 15.20
CA ASP A 40 -4.64 15.58 14.29
C ASP A 40 -4.19 16.93 14.87
N HIS A 41 -4.38 17.14 16.18
CA HIS A 41 -3.85 18.32 16.87
C HIS A 41 -2.31 18.40 16.78
N HIS A 42 -1.62 17.27 16.97
CA HIS A 42 -0.16 17.19 16.83
C HIS A 42 0.29 17.49 15.39
N ILE A 43 -0.42 16.99 14.37
CA ILE A 43 -0.15 17.29 12.96
C ILE A 43 -0.26 18.81 12.71
N GLU A 44 -1.31 19.46 13.20
CA GLU A 44 -1.50 20.90 13.09
C GLU A 44 -0.37 21.70 13.77
N GLU A 45 0.03 21.30 14.96
CA GLU A 45 1.15 21.93 15.67
C GLU A 45 2.46 21.82 14.90
N VAL A 46 2.80 20.62 14.42
CA VAL A 46 4.03 20.37 13.65
C VAL A 46 4.04 21.22 12.39
N TRP A 47 2.92 21.26 11.68
CA TRP A 47 2.77 22.05 10.46
C TRP A 47 2.90 23.55 10.72
N THR A 48 2.21 24.07 11.73
CA THR A 48 2.24 25.49 12.11
C THR A 48 3.65 25.93 12.49
N LYS A 49 4.35 25.11 13.30
CA LYS A 49 5.76 25.34 13.68
C LYS A 49 6.70 25.30 12.47
N ARG A 50 6.37 24.52 11.44
CA ARG A 50 7.18 24.39 10.23
C ARG A 50 6.98 25.60 9.31
N VAL A 51 5.74 25.93 8.98
CA VAL A 51 5.41 27.06 8.09
C VAL A 51 5.81 28.40 8.70
N SER A 52 5.83 28.54 10.04
CA SER A 52 6.34 29.76 10.68
C SER A 52 7.84 30.00 10.44
N LYS A 53 8.62 28.94 10.21
CA LYS A 53 10.06 29.03 9.89
C LYS A 53 10.30 29.11 8.38
N GLU A 54 9.51 28.38 7.61
CA GLU A 54 9.66 28.24 6.16
C GLU A 54 8.32 28.58 5.48
N PRO A 55 7.95 29.88 5.39
CA PRO A 55 6.61 30.32 4.95
C PRO A 55 6.32 30.04 3.47
N TRP A 56 7.33 29.66 2.69
CA TRP A 56 7.18 29.22 1.30
C TRP A 56 6.73 27.76 1.16
N LEU A 57 6.70 26.98 2.26
CA LEU A 57 6.19 25.62 2.22
C LEU A 57 4.68 25.60 1.98
N PHE A 58 4.24 24.67 1.15
CA PHE A 58 2.83 24.44 0.85
C PHE A 58 2.48 22.97 1.09
N ASN A 59 1.22 22.71 1.43
CA ASN A 59 0.72 21.35 1.56
C ASN A 59 0.39 20.77 0.17
N GLY A 60 0.74 19.52 -0.06
CA GLY A 60 0.46 18.81 -1.31
C GLY A 60 -0.30 17.51 -1.06
N SER A 61 -1.37 17.29 -1.81
CA SER A 61 -2.14 16.03 -1.80
C SER A 61 -1.30 14.86 -2.31
N LYS A 62 -1.55 13.66 -1.77
CA LYS A 62 -0.86 12.40 -2.09
C LYS A 62 -1.86 11.25 -2.04
N PHE A 63 -1.54 10.16 -2.73
CA PHE A 63 -2.24 8.89 -2.55
C PHE A 63 -1.69 8.17 -1.31
N ARG A 64 -2.55 7.55 -0.51
CA ARG A 64 -2.18 6.65 0.59
C ARG A 64 -2.29 5.22 0.10
N LEU A 65 -1.24 4.41 0.25
CA LEU A 65 -1.36 2.97 0.02
C LEU A 65 -1.97 2.32 1.26
N HIS A 66 -3.14 1.69 1.12
CA HIS A 66 -3.78 0.96 2.21
C HIS A 66 -3.46 -0.53 2.14
N SER A 67 -3.71 -1.16 0.99
CA SER A 67 -3.49 -2.59 0.79
C SER A 67 -3.52 -2.93 -0.70
N PHE A 68 -3.26 -4.18 -1.04
CA PHE A 68 -3.44 -4.69 -2.40
C PHE A 68 -3.99 -6.12 -2.38
N CYS A 69 -4.57 -6.53 -3.50
CA CYS A 69 -5.06 -7.88 -3.74
C CYS A 69 -4.56 -8.40 -5.08
N LEU A 70 -4.06 -9.62 -5.09
CA LEU A 70 -3.75 -10.34 -6.31
C LEU A 70 -4.91 -11.25 -6.69
N SER A 71 -5.27 -11.26 -7.96
CA SER A 71 -6.21 -12.24 -8.49
C SER A 71 -5.53 -13.61 -8.56
N SER A 72 -6.21 -14.65 -8.09
CA SER A 72 -5.70 -16.02 -8.07
C SER A 72 -5.74 -16.70 -9.44
N SER A 73 -5.71 -15.96 -10.55
CA SER A 73 -5.81 -16.49 -11.91
C SER A 73 -4.58 -17.33 -12.27
N SER A 74 -4.64 -18.60 -11.83
CA SER A 74 -4.00 -19.79 -12.37
C SER A 74 -2.71 -19.58 -13.16
N VAL A 75 -1.56 -19.57 -12.47
CA VAL A 75 -0.33 -20.09 -13.08
C VAL A 75 -0.46 -21.60 -13.12
N SER A 76 -1.24 -22.13 -14.08
CA SER A 76 -1.33 -23.56 -14.34
C SER A 76 -0.82 -23.84 -15.75
N HIS A 77 0.42 -24.33 -15.83
CA HIS A 77 0.83 -25.20 -16.92
C HIS A 77 0.18 -26.56 -16.67
N GLU A 78 -1.02 -26.82 -17.21
CA GLU A 78 -1.64 -28.15 -17.50
C GLU A 78 -3.10 -27.94 -17.98
N PRO A 79 -3.64 -28.81 -18.87
CA PRO A 79 -4.96 -28.61 -19.48
C PRO A 79 -6.12 -28.95 -18.53
N PRO A 80 -7.35 -28.41 -18.74
CA PRO A 80 -8.35 -28.33 -17.69
C PRO A 80 -9.18 -29.62 -17.56
N ALA A 81 -9.16 -30.23 -16.37
CA ALA A 81 -10.23 -31.08 -15.89
C ALA A 81 -11.26 -30.22 -15.13
N ARG A 82 -12.55 -30.43 -15.42
CA ARG A 82 -13.69 -29.69 -14.86
C ARG A 82 -13.70 -29.75 -13.32
N GLN A 83 -13.30 -28.66 -12.68
CA GLN A 83 -13.66 -28.38 -11.28
C GLN A 83 -14.15 -26.94 -11.17
N ARG A 84 -15.24 -26.78 -10.40
CA ARG A 84 -15.91 -25.51 -10.11
C ARG A 84 -14.94 -24.59 -9.38
N MET A 85 -14.54 -23.49 -10.03
CA MET A 85 -13.54 -22.54 -9.53
C MET A 85 -14.15 -21.69 -8.41
N GLU A 86 -13.74 -21.93 -7.17
CA GLU A 86 -13.96 -20.96 -6.09
C GLU A 86 -12.93 -19.84 -6.25
N LYS A 87 -13.42 -18.62 -6.49
CA LYS A 87 -12.58 -17.42 -6.59
C LYS A 87 -12.05 -17.08 -5.20
N SER A 88 -10.75 -17.22 -4.98
CA SER A 88 -10.11 -16.81 -3.72
C SER A 88 -9.27 -15.55 -3.97
N CYS A 89 -9.65 -14.43 -3.37
CA CYS A 89 -8.83 -13.22 -3.39
C CYS A 89 -7.86 -13.25 -2.22
N ILE A 90 -6.56 -13.20 -2.49
CA ILE A 90 -5.57 -13.07 -1.40
C ILE A 90 -5.45 -11.59 -1.10
N THR A 91 -6.05 -11.18 0.03
CA THR A 91 -5.87 -9.83 0.56
C THR A 91 -4.60 -9.81 1.39
N HIS A 92 -3.61 -9.04 0.96
CA HIS A 92 -2.43 -8.78 1.77
C HIS A 92 -2.61 -7.41 2.44
N SER A 93 -2.76 -7.42 3.76
CA SER A 93 -2.62 -6.20 4.55
C SER A 93 -1.15 -5.82 4.63
N LEU A 94 -0.84 -4.53 4.68
CA LEU A 94 0.53 -4.05 4.93
C LEU A 94 1.07 -4.50 6.30
N HIS A 95 0.17 -4.96 7.18
CA HIS A 95 0.43 -5.51 8.50
C HIS A 95 1.26 -6.82 8.47
N ASP A 96 0.93 -7.77 7.59
CA ASP A 96 1.55 -9.12 7.57
C ASP A 96 3.04 -9.09 7.19
N ALA A 97 3.43 -8.16 6.30
CA ALA A 97 4.81 -8.06 5.82
C ALA A 97 5.76 -7.46 6.88
N ALA A 98 5.23 -6.64 7.79
CA ALA A 98 6.02 -6.00 8.84
C ALA A 98 6.31 -6.94 10.02
N GLN A 99 5.52 -7.99 10.21
CA GLN A 99 5.66 -8.94 11.33
C GLN A 99 6.51 -10.17 10.98
N SER A 100 6.64 -10.53 9.70
CA SER A 100 7.37 -11.73 9.25
C SER A 100 8.89 -11.72 9.53
N SER A 101 9.46 -10.59 9.98
CA SER A 101 10.89 -10.47 10.30
C SER A 101 11.25 -10.89 11.74
N LEU A 102 10.29 -11.23 12.60
CA LEU A 102 10.58 -11.49 14.03
C LEU A 102 10.20 -12.86 14.59
N ASP A 103 9.49 -13.73 13.86
CA ASP A 103 9.19 -15.08 14.36
C ASP A 103 9.46 -16.16 13.32
N ARG A 104 10.70 -16.64 13.28
CA ARG A 104 11.02 -17.96 12.70
C ARG A 104 11.50 -18.89 13.81
N GLY A 105 10.55 -19.30 14.65
CA GLY A 105 10.74 -20.27 15.73
C GLY A 105 9.60 -21.28 15.80
N SER A 106 9.77 -22.40 15.09
CA SER A 106 9.25 -23.75 15.39
C SER A 106 7.74 -24.03 15.57
N ARG A 107 7.26 -24.98 14.72
CA ARG A 107 6.21 -26.01 14.94
C ARG A 107 4.76 -25.52 15.10
N ALA A 108 3.71 -26.28 14.78
CA ALA A 108 3.41 -27.44 13.94
C ALA A 108 1.88 -27.61 14.02
N VAL A 109 1.26 -27.98 12.89
CA VAL A 109 0.03 -28.78 12.69
C VAL A 109 -0.92 -28.97 13.89
N ASN A 110 -2.19 -28.55 13.74
CA ASN A 110 -3.36 -29.43 13.86
C ASN A 110 -4.67 -28.77 13.36
N GLN A 111 -5.40 -29.54 12.56
CA GLN A 111 -6.77 -29.36 12.10
C GLN A 111 -7.78 -29.49 13.25
N VAL A 112 -8.90 -28.76 13.18
CA VAL A 112 -10.23 -29.24 13.59
C VAL A 112 -11.29 -28.59 12.69
N GLU A 113 -12.11 -29.41 12.03
CA GLU A 113 -13.35 -29.05 11.33
C GLU A 113 -14.48 -28.80 12.34
N SER A 114 -15.41 -27.88 12.03
CA SER A 114 -16.82 -28.07 12.40
C SER A 114 -17.75 -27.13 11.64
N ALA A 115 -18.83 -27.70 11.12
CA ALA A 115 -19.87 -27.09 10.30
C ALA A 115 -20.91 -26.33 11.14
N ASP A 116 -21.55 -25.31 10.54
CA ASP A 116 -23.02 -25.23 10.53
C ASP A 116 -23.56 -24.22 9.50
N SER A 117 -24.69 -24.58 8.93
CA SER A 117 -25.37 -23.96 7.78
C SER A 117 -26.57 -23.12 8.22
N VAL A 118 -26.86 -21.98 7.56
CA VAL A 118 -28.25 -21.58 7.23
C VAL A 118 -28.29 -20.48 6.17
N SER A 119 -29.14 -20.71 5.16
CA SER A 119 -29.44 -19.85 4.01
C SER A 119 -30.47 -18.76 4.33
N ALA A 120 -30.38 -17.59 3.68
CA ALA A 120 -31.54 -16.73 3.40
C ALA A 120 -31.32 -15.88 2.14
N LEU A 121 -32.41 -15.72 1.38
CA LEU A 121 -32.51 -15.29 -0.02
C LEU A 121 -32.37 -13.76 -0.23
N SER A 122 -31.88 -13.40 -1.43
CA SER A 122 -31.77 -12.04 -2.00
C SER A 122 -33.13 -11.34 -2.22
N PRO A 123 -33.10 -10.04 -2.59
CA PRO A 123 -33.69 -9.70 -3.89
C PRO A 123 -32.83 -8.79 -4.79
N ALA A 124 -32.78 -9.21 -6.06
CA ALA A 124 -32.72 -8.49 -7.33
C ALA A 124 -31.77 -7.28 -7.49
N SER A 125 -30.62 -7.58 -8.11
CA SER A 125 -29.72 -6.67 -8.80
C SER A 125 -30.32 -6.12 -10.10
N SER A 126 -30.18 -4.80 -10.32
CA SER A 126 -30.38 -4.16 -11.61
C SER A 126 -29.34 -4.68 -12.62
N MET A 127 -29.84 -5.22 -13.73
CA MET A 127 -29.01 -5.68 -14.84
C MET A 127 -28.40 -4.49 -15.58
N PHE A 128 -27.09 -4.34 -15.50
CA PHE A 128 -26.30 -3.71 -16.56
C PHE A 128 -25.37 -4.78 -17.12
N SER A 129 -25.66 -5.19 -18.35
CA SER A 129 -24.85 -6.10 -19.15
C SER A 129 -23.53 -5.42 -19.48
N ASN A 130 -22.44 -5.83 -18.83
CA ASN A 130 -21.09 -5.51 -19.29
C ASN A 130 -20.64 -6.60 -20.25
N ASN A 131 -20.22 -6.18 -21.45
CA ASN A 131 -19.68 -7.04 -22.49
C ASN A 131 -18.53 -7.90 -21.93
N ALA A 132 -18.61 -9.20 -22.22
CA ALA A 132 -17.57 -10.17 -21.92
C ALA A 132 -16.44 -10.03 -22.97
N ASP A 133 -15.33 -9.39 -22.59
CA ASP A 133 -13.97 -9.81 -23.01
C ASP A 133 -12.82 -8.97 -22.42
N ASP A 134 -13.08 -7.99 -21.53
CA ASP A 134 -11.98 -7.32 -20.85
C ASP A 134 -11.32 -8.28 -19.84
N PRO A 135 -9.99 -8.53 -19.95
CA PRO A 135 -9.30 -9.42 -19.04
C PRO A 135 -9.39 -8.88 -17.60
N GLU A 136 -9.86 -9.72 -16.67
CA GLU A 136 -9.98 -9.41 -15.25
C GLU A 136 -8.62 -8.92 -14.71
N PRO A 137 -8.58 -7.84 -13.90
CA PRO A 137 -7.32 -7.30 -13.39
C PRO A 137 -6.58 -8.34 -12.54
N LEU A 138 -5.26 -8.36 -12.66
CA LEU A 138 -4.39 -9.25 -11.88
C LEU A 138 -4.03 -8.66 -10.52
N LEU A 139 -4.01 -7.33 -10.41
CA LEU A 139 -3.70 -6.60 -9.19
C LEU A 139 -4.74 -5.52 -8.95
N THR A 140 -5.30 -5.46 -7.75
CA THR A 140 -6.11 -4.33 -7.28
C THR A 140 -5.35 -3.60 -6.19
N LEU A 141 -5.03 -2.33 -6.42
CA LEU A 141 -4.46 -1.43 -5.41
C LEU A 141 -5.58 -0.68 -4.70
N ARG A 142 -5.66 -0.79 -3.37
CA ARG A 142 -6.60 -0.01 -2.56
C ARG A 142 -5.91 1.24 -2.04
N LEU A 143 -6.36 2.39 -2.53
CA LEU A 143 -5.74 3.68 -2.27
C LEU A 143 -6.69 4.59 -1.50
N GLY A 144 -6.15 5.30 -0.53
CA GLY A 144 -6.78 6.47 0.07
C GLY A 144 -6.13 7.76 -0.41
N LEU A 145 -6.52 8.86 0.22
CA LEU A 145 -5.89 10.17 0.10
C LEU A 145 -5.17 10.54 1.40
N THR A 146 -4.07 11.26 1.25
CA THR A 146 -3.31 11.87 2.34
C THR A 146 -2.64 13.14 1.83
N CYS A 147 -1.77 13.75 2.63
CA CYS A 147 -1.03 14.93 2.21
C CYS A 147 0.35 15.05 2.86
N TYR A 148 1.16 15.98 2.35
CA TYR A 148 2.51 16.24 2.85
C TYR A 148 2.51 16.66 4.34
N LYS A 149 1.51 17.44 4.75
CA LYS A 149 1.31 17.85 6.14
C LYS A 149 1.13 16.65 7.08
N ASP A 150 0.22 15.74 6.73
CA ASP A 150 -0.02 14.52 7.50
C ASP A 150 1.24 13.65 7.58
N TYR A 151 1.98 13.52 6.47
CA TYR A 151 3.25 12.79 6.46
C TYR A 151 4.26 13.38 7.44
N LEU A 152 4.42 14.71 7.48
CA LEU A 152 5.33 15.36 8.43
C LEU A 152 4.91 15.15 9.89
N GLY A 153 3.60 15.17 10.16
CA GLY A 153 3.07 14.99 11.51
C GLY A 153 2.97 13.54 11.98
N THR A 154 3.08 12.56 11.08
CA THR A 154 2.96 11.12 11.40
C THR A 154 4.22 10.33 11.05
N ASN A 155 4.45 10.00 9.78
CA ASN A 155 5.58 9.21 9.30
C ASN A 155 6.94 9.83 9.65
N TRP A 156 7.10 11.15 9.46
CA TRP A 156 8.36 11.87 9.76
C TRP A 156 8.42 12.40 11.20
N SER A 157 7.41 12.09 12.02
CA SER A 157 7.34 12.54 13.41
C SER A 157 8.22 11.66 14.30
N CYS A 158 8.81 12.25 15.33
CA CYS A 158 9.49 11.48 16.39
C CYS A 158 8.54 10.53 17.13
N ARG A 159 7.22 10.71 16.99
CA ARG A 159 6.17 9.86 17.57
C ARG A 159 5.79 8.67 16.71
N VAL A 160 6.44 8.43 15.56
CA VAL A 160 6.05 7.35 14.64
C VAL A 160 5.97 5.97 15.30
N ALA A 161 6.89 5.63 16.22
CA ALA A 161 6.87 4.37 16.94
C ALA A 161 5.65 4.23 17.87
N GLU A 162 5.32 5.30 18.60
CA GLU A 162 4.12 5.39 19.44
C GLU A 162 2.85 5.25 18.59
N LEU A 163 2.77 5.97 17.46
CA LEU A 163 1.64 5.90 16.54
C LEU A 163 1.44 4.50 15.96
N ARG A 164 2.52 3.77 15.69
CA ARG A 164 2.43 2.36 15.25
C ARG A 164 1.88 1.45 16.35
N GLN A 165 2.39 1.60 17.58
CA GLN A 165 1.90 0.82 18.72
C GLN A 165 0.42 1.09 18.99
N ARG A 166 0.00 2.36 18.94
CA ARG A 166 -1.39 2.76 19.08
C ARG A 166 -2.27 2.25 17.94
N GLY A 167 -1.81 2.37 16.69
CA GLY A 167 -2.50 1.85 15.52
C GLY A 167 -2.83 0.37 15.66
N GLU A 168 -1.85 -0.41 16.11
CA GLU A 168 -2.03 -1.83 16.38
C GLU A 168 -3.03 -2.08 17.51
N ALA A 169 -2.88 -1.39 18.66
CA ALA A 169 -3.69 -1.63 19.84
C ALA A 169 -5.16 -1.17 19.69
N GLU A 170 -5.40 -0.07 18.98
CA GLU A 170 -6.71 0.56 18.85
C GLU A 170 -7.47 0.10 17.60
N PHE A 171 -6.76 -0.23 16.52
CA PHE A 171 -7.35 -0.53 15.20
C PHE A 171 -6.92 -1.87 14.61
N GLY A 172 -6.01 -2.61 15.25
CA GLY A 172 -5.47 -3.85 14.70
C GLY A 172 -4.59 -3.64 13.46
N ASP A 173 -4.13 -2.41 13.23
CA ASP A 173 -3.25 -2.07 12.11
C ASP A 173 -2.23 -1.00 12.55
N ALA A 174 -0.97 -1.39 12.70
CA ALA A 174 0.13 -0.49 13.00
C ALA A 174 0.30 0.70 12.03
N LEU A 175 -0.30 0.68 10.84
CA LEU A 175 -0.25 1.78 9.88
C LEU A 175 -1.53 2.64 9.87
N ALA A 176 -2.53 2.29 10.68
CA ALA A 176 -3.83 2.96 10.72
C ALA A 176 -3.72 4.47 10.96
N LEU A 177 -2.83 4.88 11.88
CA LEU A 177 -2.61 6.27 12.27
C LEU A 177 -1.52 6.98 11.44
N LEU A 178 -0.99 6.35 10.39
CA LEU A 178 0.08 6.92 9.56
C LEU A 178 -0.43 7.38 8.19
N ALA A 179 0.14 8.47 7.68
CA ALA A 179 -0.20 9.04 6.38
C ALA A 179 0.10 8.08 5.22
N GLN A 180 1.23 7.37 5.27
CA GLN A 180 1.65 6.37 4.28
C GLN A 180 1.53 6.83 2.81
N PRO A 181 2.15 7.97 2.42
CA PRO A 181 2.08 8.44 1.05
C PRO A 181 2.79 7.46 0.10
N LEU A 182 2.12 7.10 -1.00
CA LEU A 182 2.66 6.20 -2.01
C LEU A 182 3.68 6.92 -2.90
N GLY A 183 4.92 6.44 -2.89
CA GLY A 183 5.98 6.85 -3.82
C GLY A 183 6.01 5.98 -5.08
N VAL A 184 6.71 6.47 -6.11
CA VAL A 184 7.04 5.72 -7.32
C VAL A 184 8.53 5.86 -7.62
N GLY A 185 9.13 4.79 -8.15
CA GLY A 185 10.51 4.78 -8.60
C GLY A 185 10.65 3.87 -9.81
N GLY A 186 11.58 4.20 -10.71
CA GLY A 186 11.86 3.44 -11.91
C GLY A 186 13.33 3.04 -11.98
N VAL A 187 13.59 1.74 -12.20
CA VAL A 187 14.92 1.27 -12.59
C VAL A 187 15.07 1.51 -14.09
N LEU A 188 15.77 2.58 -14.46
CA LEU A 188 15.97 2.96 -15.85
C LEU A 188 17.22 2.29 -16.41
N CYS A 189 17.02 1.41 -17.40
CA CYS A 189 18.08 0.74 -18.14
C CYS A 189 18.35 1.44 -19.48
N THR A 190 19.62 1.63 -19.79
CA THR A 190 20.12 2.15 -21.06
C THR A 190 20.29 1.04 -22.09
N ALA A 191 20.40 1.38 -23.38
CA ALA A 191 20.51 0.41 -24.47
C ALA A 191 21.80 -0.44 -24.41
N ASP A 192 22.85 0.08 -23.75
CA ASP A 192 24.11 -0.60 -23.48
C ASP A 192 24.12 -1.35 -22.13
N GLY A 193 22.95 -1.50 -21.49
CA GLY A 193 22.78 -2.36 -20.31
C GLY A 193 23.19 -1.74 -18.98
N GLN A 194 23.40 -0.42 -18.90
CA GLN A 194 23.69 0.27 -17.64
C GLN A 194 22.41 0.76 -16.95
N VAL A 195 22.44 0.85 -15.61
CA VAL A 195 21.35 1.40 -14.79
C VAL A 195 21.63 2.86 -14.43
N VAL A 196 20.65 3.72 -14.62
CA VAL A 196 20.75 5.14 -14.26
C VAL A 196 20.50 5.32 -12.76
N LEU A 197 21.48 5.93 -12.08
CA LEU A 197 21.37 6.38 -10.68
C LEU A 197 21.57 7.89 -10.61
N ILE A 198 20.94 8.52 -9.62
CA ILE A 198 21.12 9.94 -9.30
C ILE A 198 21.74 10.09 -7.92
N ARG A 199 22.60 11.09 -7.73
CA ARG A 199 23.11 11.44 -6.39
C ARG A 199 22.30 12.60 -5.83
N ARG A 200 21.72 12.39 -4.66
CA ARG A 200 20.96 13.42 -3.96
C ARG A 200 21.89 14.52 -3.45
N SER A 201 21.40 15.76 -3.45
CA SER A 201 22.11 16.89 -2.86
C SER A 201 22.39 16.62 -1.37
N GLN A 202 23.46 17.19 -0.83
CA GLN A 202 23.74 17.13 0.63
C GLN A 202 22.83 18.06 1.44
N LYS A 203 22.07 18.94 0.76
CA LYS A 203 21.28 20.01 1.40
C LYS A 203 19.79 19.68 1.52
N VAL A 204 19.38 18.45 1.21
CA VAL A 204 17.98 18.02 1.35
C VAL A 204 17.75 17.37 2.72
N ALA A 205 16.51 17.39 3.19
CA ALA A 205 16.15 16.87 4.51
C ALA A 205 16.20 15.34 4.60
N GLU A 206 15.86 14.63 3.51
CA GLU A 206 15.79 13.17 3.47
C GLU A 206 16.93 12.60 2.63
N ALA A 207 17.63 11.58 3.15
CA ALA A 207 18.66 10.82 2.43
C ALA A 207 19.71 11.71 1.73
N GLY A 208 20.17 12.78 2.39
CA GLY A 208 21.14 13.72 1.83
C GLY A 208 22.43 13.02 1.40
N GLY A 209 22.89 13.29 0.18
CA GLY A 209 24.14 12.72 -0.34
C GLY A 209 24.08 11.27 -0.82
N LEU A 210 22.99 10.54 -0.58
CA LEU A 210 22.85 9.14 -0.96
C LEU A 210 22.57 8.99 -2.47
N LEU A 211 22.76 7.77 -2.97
CA LEU A 211 22.33 7.38 -4.32
C LEU A 211 20.83 7.07 -4.29
N ASP A 212 20.15 7.37 -5.39
CA ASP A 212 18.73 7.20 -5.57
C ASP A 212 18.43 6.80 -7.02
N ILE A 213 17.21 6.35 -7.29
CA ILE A 213 16.70 6.08 -8.63
C ILE A 213 15.76 7.21 -9.09
N PRO A 214 15.54 7.40 -10.40
CA PRO A 214 14.50 8.32 -10.87
C PRO A 214 13.13 7.96 -10.28
N GLY A 215 12.45 8.94 -9.69
CA GLY A 215 11.19 8.71 -8.97
C GLY A 215 10.59 9.97 -8.37
N GLY A 216 9.56 9.80 -7.55
CA GLY A 216 8.88 10.87 -6.84
C GLY A 216 7.63 10.40 -6.10
N ALA A 217 6.86 11.36 -5.57
CA ALA A 217 5.59 11.08 -4.92
C ALA A 217 4.45 11.76 -5.71
N PRO A 218 3.64 11.00 -6.47
CA PRO A 218 2.57 11.57 -7.30
C PRO A 218 1.58 12.40 -6.48
N ARG A 219 1.07 13.48 -7.08
CA ARG A 219 0.01 14.30 -6.49
C ARG A 219 -1.35 13.71 -6.86
N ALA A 220 -2.27 13.66 -5.91
CA ALA A 220 -3.67 13.39 -6.20
C ALA A 220 -4.33 14.70 -6.65
N GLU A 221 -4.64 14.86 -7.94
CA GLU A 221 -5.47 15.95 -8.45
C GLU A 221 -6.82 15.39 -8.92
N GLY A 222 -7.92 15.93 -8.39
CA GLY A 222 -9.29 15.50 -8.69
C GLY A 222 -10.23 15.67 -7.50
N GLY A 223 -10.92 16.81 -7.44
CA GLY A 223 -11.91 17.15 -6.42
C GLY A 223 -12.14 18.66 -6.37
N VAL A 224 -12.94 19.18 -7.31
CA VAL A 224 -13.65 20.46 -7.17
C VAL A 224 -14.96 20.16 -6.46
#